data_AF-A0A7I7W388-F1
#
_entry.id   AF-A0A7I7W388-F1
#
_cell.length_a   1.000
_cell.length_b   1.000
_cell.length_c   1.000
_cell.angle_alpha   90.00
_cell.angle_beta   90.00
_cell.angle_gamma   90.00
#
_symmetry.space_group_name_H-M   'P 1'
#
loop_
_entity.id
_entity.type
_entity.pdbx_description
1 polymer ?
#
loop_
_entity_poly.entity_id
_entity_poly.type
_entity_poly.pdbx_seq_one_letter_code
_entity_poly.pdbx_strand_id
1 'polypeptide(L)'
;MPVLTASAAQRLDDEAATRSIREVAAYLQDAVGQRVAAALGGLADAKQIGRYARESGPEPHGATERRLREGYKVVKMIVDAYDAKTARAWLFGTNTRLDDRAPIEVLGAATDTAQFAMVVRAARQVASFQS
;
A
#
# COMPACT_ATOMS: atom_id res chain seq x y z
N MET A 1 -18.54 18.87 3.21
CA MET A 1 -18.10 17.77 2.33
C MET A 1 -16.59 17.87 2.18
N PRO A 2 -15.76 17.21 3.00
CA PRO A 2 -14.37 17.10 2.65
C PRO A 2 -14.30 15.95 1.64
N VAL A 3 -14.35 16.28 0.35
CA VAL A 3 -13.60 15.49 -0.63
C VAL A 3 -12.24 15.24 0.02
N LEU A 4 -11.64 14.05 -0.11
CA LEU A 4 -10.19 13.96 0.00
C LEU A 4 -9.66 14.89 -1.11
N THR A 5 -9.56 16.18 -0.76
CA THR A 5 -9.25 17.26 -1.69
C THR A 5 -7.92 16.89 -2.32
N ALA A 6 -7.62 17.39 -3.51
CA ALA A 6 -6.31 17.16 -4.13
C ALA A 6 -5.14 17.29 -3.12
N SER A 7 -5.29 18.13 -2.08
CA SER A 7 -4.40 18.24 -0.92
C SER A 7 -4.17 16.95 -0.11
N ALA A 8 -5.18 16.11 0.16
CA ALA A 8 -5.01 14.90 0.97
C ALA A 8 -4.29 13.79 0.19
N ALA A 9 -4.64 13.63 -1.09
CA ALA A 9 -3.94 12.69 -1.97
C ALA A 9 -2.48 13.14 -2.19
N GLN A 10 -2.25 14.43 -2.42
CA GLN A 10 -0.92 14.97 -2.61
C GLN A 10 -0.06 14.87 -1.35
N ARG A 11 -0.64 15.13 -0.15
CA ARG A 11 0.06 14.88 1.12
C ARG A 11 0.51 13.42 1.27
N LEU A 12 -0.33 12.47 0.86
CA LEU A 12 0.00 11.05 0.95
C LEU A 12 1.06 10.64 -0.07
N ASP A 13 1.04 11.24 -1.27
CA ASP A 13 2.09 11.07 -2.27
C ASP A 13 3.43 11.63 -1.77
N ASP A 14 3.42 12.83 -1.20
CA ASP A 14 4.60 13.48 -0.61
C ASP A 14 5.14 12.67 0.58
N GLU A 15 4.26 12.22 1.48
CA GLU A 15 4.61 11.38 2.62
C GLU A 15 5.24 10.06 2.18
N ALA A 16 4.65 9.39 1.18
CA ALA A 16 5.18 8.14 0.65
C ALA A 16 6.51 8.32 -0.11
N ALA A 17 6.76 9.50 -0.70
CA ALA A 17 8.01 9.81 -1.39
C ALA A 17 9.13 10.21 -0.42
N THR A 18 8.80 10.93 0.66
CA THR A 18 9.78 11.47 1.60
C THR A 18 10.11 10.53 2.76
N ARG A 19 9.19 9.65 3.16
CA ARG A 19 9.46 8.62 4.19
C ARG A 19 10.54 7.66 3.71
N SER A 20 11.41 7.27 4.64
CA SER A 20 12.38 6.21 4.38
C SER A 20 11.66 4.90 4.07
N ILE A 21 12.28 4.07 3.23
CA ILE A 21 11.70 2.77 2.90
C ILE A 21 11.59 1.85 4.13
N ARG A 22 12.46 2.06 5.12
CA ARG A 22 12.39 1.44 6.44
C ARG A 22 11.09 1.75 7.15
N GLU A 23 10.70 3.02 7.24
CA GLU A 23 9.46 3.44 7.88
C GLU A 23 8.24 2.92 7.12
N VAL A 24 8.30 2.92 5.79
CA VAL A 24 7.27 2.33 4.93
C VAL A 24 7.10 0.83 5.22
N ALA A 25 8.19 0.07 5.27
CA ALA A 25 8.16 -1.36 5.56
C ALA A 25 7.68 -1.64 7.00
N ALA A 26 8.11 -0.84 7.97
CA ALA A 26 7.69 -0.95 9.36
C ALA A 26 6.19 -0.70 9.52
N TYR A 27 5.67 0.36 8.90
CA TYR A 27 4.25 0.69 8.91
C TYR A 27 3.41 -0.43 8.29
N LEU A 28 3.80 -0.93 7.12
CA LEU A 28 3.09 -2.03 6.46
C LEU A 28 3.13 -3.31 7.30
N GLN A 29 4.26 -3.61 7.92
CA GLN A 29 4.39 -4.77 8.80
C GLN A 29 3.44 -4.69 10.00
N ASP A 30 3.31 -3.51 10.60
CA ASP A 30 2.44 -3.26 11.76
C ASP A 30 0.95 -3.30 11.35
N ALA A 31 0.58 -2.55 10.30
CA ALA A 31 -0.81 -2.37 9.90
C ALA A 31 -1.44 -3.64 9.32
N VAL A 32 -0.72 -4.38 8.46
CA VAL A 32 -1.31 -5.53 7.74
C VAL A 32 -0.61 -6.86 8.01
N GLY A 33 0.49 -6.84 8.76
CA GLY A 33 1.29 -8.02 9.06
C GLY A 33 2.35 -8.32 8.01
N GLN A 34 3.42 -8.97 8.45
CA GLN A 34 4.62 -9.21 7.66
C GLN A 34 4.38 -9.95 6.33
N ARG A 35 3.50 -10.97 6.31
CA ARG A 35 3.21 -11.74 5.10
C ARG A 35 2.44 -10.93 4.06
N VAL A 36 1.51 -10.08 4.50
CA VAL A 36 0.72 -9.22 3.62
C VAL A 36 1.61 -8.13 3.03
N ALA A 37 2.44 -7.49 3.86
CA ALA A 37 3.43 -6.52 3.41
C ALA A 37 4.41 -7.12 2.38
N ALA A 38 4.82 -8.37 2.55
CA ALA A 38 5.69 -9.06 1.61
C ALA A 38 5.02 -9.33 0.26
N ALA A 39 3.76 -9.79 0.29
CA ALA A 39 2.98 -9.98 -0.91
C ALA A 39 2.77 -8.66 -1.67
N LEU A 40 2.48 -7.55 -0.96
CA LEU A 40 2.42 -6.22 -1.56
C LEU A 40 3.75 -5.86 -2.25
N GLY A 41 4.89 -6.11 -1.61
CA GLY A 41 6.22 -5.88 -2.19
C GLY A 41 6.60 -6.83 -3.34
N GLY A 42 5.77 -7.82 -3.67
CA GLY A 42 6.11 -8.87 -4.65
C GLY A 42 7.24 -9.78 -4.19
N LEU A 43 7.35 -10.01 -2.87
CA LEU A 43 8.43 -10.75 -2.24
C LEU A 43 8.00 -12.18 -1.92
N ALA A 44 8.85 -13.15 -2.27
CA ALA A 44 8.64 -14.55 -1.88
C ALA A 44 8.98 -14.82 -0.40
N ASP A 45 9.95 -14.08 0.17
CA ASP A 45 10.39 -14.23 1.56
C ASP A 45 9.83 -13.11 2.45
N ALA A 46 8.86 -13.44 3.30
CA ALA A 46 8.26 -12.47 4.22
C ALA A 46 9.26 -11.88 5.22
N LYS A 47 10.37 -12.56 5.52
CA LYS A 47 11.41 -12.03 6.43
C LYS A 47 12.10 -10.81 5.85
N GLN A 48 12.04 -10.57 4.53
CA GLN A 48 12.59 -9.37 3.92
C GLN A 48 11.95 -8.09 4.44
N ILE A 49 10.63 -8.07 4.69
CA ILE A 49 9.96 -6.92 5.29
C ILE A 49 10.55 -6.58 6.65
N GLY A 50 10.76 -7.61 7.49
CA GLY A 50 11.37 -7.42 8.81
C GLY A 50 12.83 -6.98 8.73
N ARG A 51 13.54 -7.31 7.64
CA ARG A 51 14.90 -6.80 7.38
C ARG A 51 14.86 -5.34 6.95
N TYR A 52 13.95 -4.95 6.06
CA TYR A 52 13.80 -3.58 5.58
C TYR A 52 13.38 -2.62 6.71
N ALA A 53 12.57 -3.08 7.66
CA ALA A 53 12.13 -2.27 8.80
C ALA A 53 13.25 -1.99 9.85
N ARG A 54 14.40 -2.67 9.77
CA ARG A 54 15.53 -2.46 10.70
C ARG A 54 16.39 -1.28 10.27
N GLU A 55 17.02 -0.65 11.25
CA GLU A 55 17.91 0.51 11.05
C GLU A 55 19.11 0.21 10.17
N SER A 56 19.75 -0.94 10.36
CA SER A 56 20.85 -1.44 9.54
C SER A 56 20.38 -2.46 8.49
N GLY A 57 19.09 -2.39 8.12
CA GLY A 57 18.48 -3.25 7.11
C GLY A 57 18.96 -2.93 5.69
N PRO A 58 18.91 -3.90 4.76
CA PRO A 58 19.09 -3.59 3.35
C PRO A 58 17.92 -2.73 2.85
N GLU A 59 18.14 -1.92 1.83
CA GLU A 59 17.07 -1.21 1.13
C GLU A 59 16.60 -2.00 -0.09
N PRO A 60 15.28 -2.19 -0.31
CA PRO A 60 14.79 -2.70 -1.58
C PRO A 60 14.97 -1.64 -2.67
N HIS A 61 15.07 -2.09 -3.92
CA HIS A 61 15.21 -1.22 -5.08
C HIS A 61 14.23 -1.58 -6.19
N GLY A 62 14.07 -0.67 -7.15
CA GLY A 62 13.29 -0.89 -8.36
C GLY A 62 11.81 -1.21 -8.07
N ALA A 63 11.32 -2.31 -8.65
CA ALA A 63 9.91 -2.68 -8.53
C ALA A 63 9.46 -2.93 -7.08
N THR A 64 10.30 -3.56 -6.26
CA THR A 64 9.96 -3.87 -4.86
C THR A 64 9.77 -2.59 -4.05
N GLU A 65 10.69 -1.63 -4.17
CA GLU A 65 10.56 -0.34 -3.46
C GLU A 65 9.28 0.38 -3.86
N ARG A 66 9.02 0.47 -5.17
CA ARG A 66 7.83 1.12 -5.68
C ARG A 66 6.55 0.46 -5.19
N ARG A 67 6.49 -0.88 -5.23
CA ARG A 67 5.35 -1.65 -4.72
C ARG A 67 5.09 -1.41 -3.24
N LEU A 68 6.14 -1.34 -2.42
CA LEU A 68 6.00 -1.01 -1.00
C LEU A 68 5.49 0.41 -0.79
N ARG A 69 5.97 1.40 -1.55
CA ARG A 69 5.48 2.79 -1.45
C ARG A 69 4.02 2.91 -1.88
N GLU A 70 3.62 2.28 -2.98
CA GLU A 70 2.22 2.31 -3.44
C GLU A 70 1.30 1.50 -2.51
N GLY A 71 1.78 0.36 -1.99
CA GLY A 71 1.10 -0.40 -0.95
C GLY A 71 0.90 0.41 0.33
N TYR A 72 1.90 1.21 0.73
CA TYR A 72 1.79 2.13 1.86
C TYR A 72 0.68 3.15 1.66
N LYS A 73 0.62 3.82 0.50
CA LYS A 73 -0.46 4.78 0.20
C LYS A 73 -1.83 4.12 0.33
N VAL A 74 -1.99 2.95 -0.29
CA VAL A 74 -3.27 2.20 -0.27
C VAL A 74 -3.68 1.82 1.15
N VAL A 75 -2.76 1.23 1.94
CA VAL A 75 -3.04 0.82 3.31
C VAL A 75 -3.35 2.03 4.19
N LYS A 76 -2.50 3.07 4.16
CA LYS A 76 -2.66 4.27 4.97
C LYS A 76 -3.99 4.97 4.71
N MET A 77 -4.38 5.08 3.44
CA MET A 77 -5.64 5.71 3.05
C MET A 77 -6.87 4.99 3.59
N ILE A 78 -6.86 3.65 3.61
CA ILE A 78 -7.98 2.87 4.13
C ILE A 78 -7.94 2.83 5.66
N VAL A 79 -6.76 2.74 6.28
CA VAL A 79 -6.59 2.79 7.74
C VAL A 79 -7.10 4.11 8.30
N ASP A 80 -6.77 5.24 7.65
CA ASP A 80 -7.19 6.57 8.11
C ASP A 80 -8.70 6.78 7.98
N ALA A 81 -9.34 6.17 6.96
CA ALA A 81 -10.78 6.27 6.77
C ALA A 81 -11.57 5.26 7.62
N TYR A 82 -10.96 4.12 7.95
CA TYR A 82 -11.59 3.01 8.66
C TYR A 82 -10.65 2.48 9.76
N ASP A 83 -9.99 1.36 9.51
CA ASP A 83 -9.02 0.73 10.42
C ASP A 83 -8.12 -0.28 9.68
N ALA A 84 -7.12 -0.82 10.39
CA ALA A 84 -6.19 -1.84 9.89
C ALA A 84 -6.89 -3.15 9.47
N LYS A 85 -7.94 -3.55 10.19
CA LYS A 85 -8.69 -4.78 9.89
C LYS A 85 -9.41 -4.66 8.54
N THR A 86 -9.98 -3.50 8.26
CA THR A 86 -10.69 -3.15 7.03
C THR A 86 -9.71 -3.02 5.87
N ALA A 87 -8.56 -2.37 6.08
CA ALA A 87 -7.49 -2.33 5.08
C ALA A 87 -7.05 -3.74 4.68
N ARG A 88 -6.83 -4.63 5.66
CA ARG A 88 -6.49 -6.03 5.40
C ARG A 88 -7.61 -6.77 4.64
N ALA A 89 -8.86 -6.64 5.08
CA ALA A 89 -9.99 -7.27 4.40
C ALA A 89 -10.13 -6.79 2.94
N TRP A 90 -9.97 -5.49 2.70
CA TRP A 90 -10.04 -4.90 1.38
C TRP A 90 -8.93 -5.40 0.45
N LEU A 91 -7.70 -5.58 0.96
CA LEU A 91 -6.58 -6.11 0.19
C LEU A 91 -6.82 -7.52 -0.36
N PHE A 92 -7.57 -8.36 0.38
CA PHE A 92 -7.91 -9.73 -0.01
C PHE A 92 -9.26 -9.84 -0.73
N GLY A 93 -10.09 -8.82 -0.68
CA GLY A 93 -11.42 -8.83 -1.29
C GLY A 93 -11.35 -8.71 -2.81
N THR A 94 -12.28 -9.37 -3.49
CA THR A 94 -12.56 -9.16 -4.91
C THR A 94 -12.89 -7.70 -5.15
N ASN A 95 -12.26 -7.10 -6.17
CA ASN A 95 -12.51 -5.72 -6.53
C ASN A 95 -12.92 -5.62 -8.01
N THR A 96 -14.19 -5.33 -8.25
CA THR A 96 -14.77 -5.21 -9.61
C THR A 96 -14.12 -4.13 -10.47
N ARG A 97 -13.39 -3.18 -9.86
CA ARG A 97 -12.62 -2.15 -10.59
C ARG A 97 -11.24 -2.63 -11.01
N LEU A 98 -10.83 -3.81 -10.56
CA LEU A 98 -9.56 -4.45 -10.84
C LEU A 98 -9.74 -5.77 -11.61
N ASP A 99 -10.81 -5.85 -12.41
CA ASP A 99 -11.20 -7.06 -13.15
C ASP A 99 -11.41 -8.27 -12.22
N ASP A 100 -12.07 -8.03 -11.08
CA ASP A 100 -12.34 -9.01 -10.02
C ASP A 100 -11.10 -9.62 -9.36
N ARG A 101 -9.92 -9.04 -9.57
CA ARG A 101 -8.69 -9.43 -8.88
C ARG A 101 -8.58 -8.77 -7.50
N ALA A 102 -7.91 -9.45 -6.57
CA ALA A 102 -7.65 -8.87 -5.27
C ALA A 102 -6.60 -7.75 -5.38
N PRO A 103 -6.76 -6.60 -4.69
CA PRO A 103 -5.78 -5.51 -4.73
C PRO A 103 -4.36 -5.93 -4.39
N ILE A 104 -4.19 -6.90 -3.48
CA ILE A 104 -2.88 -7.43 -3.10
C ILE A 104 -2.17 -8.15 -4.26
N GLU A 105 -2.93 -8.85 -5.11
CA GLU A 105 -2.39 -9.56 -6.28
C GLU A 105 -1.96 -8.57 -7.35
N VAL A 106 -2.79 -7.56 -7.61
CA VAL A 106 -2.49 -6.52 -8.60
C VAL A 106 -1.26 -5.70 -8.18
N LEU A 107 -1.17 -5.26 -6.93
CA LEU A 107 0.00 -4.52 -6.42
C LEU A 107 1.27 -5.39 -6.41
N GLY A 108 1.17 -6.63 -5.92
CA GLY A 108 2.33 -7.52 -5.81
C GLY A 108 2.95 -7.88 -7.16
N ALA A 109 2.12 -7.94 -8.22
CA ALA A 109 2.58 -8.21 -9.59
C ALA A 109 2.85 -6.95 -10.42
N ALA A 110 2.52 -5.75 -9.92
CA ALA A 110 2.56 -4.54 -10.73
C ALA A 110 3.97 -4.22 -11.25
N THR A 111 4.08 -3.88 -12.53
CA THR A 111 5.34 -3.49 -13.20
C THR A 111 5.27 -2.12 -13.84
N ASP A 112 4.06 -1.68 -14.23
CA ASP A 112 3.84 -0.39 -14.87
C ASP A 112 3.00 0.58 -14.01
N THR A 113 3.01 1.85 -14.39
CA THR A 113 2.31 2.92 -13.66
C THR A 113 0.79 2.80 -13.71
N ALA A 114 0.20 2.20 -14.76
CA ALA A 114 -1.24 2.07 -14.86
C ALA A 114 -1.77 1.08 -13.81
N GLN A 115 -1.05 0.00 -13.56
CA GLN A 115 -1.38 -0.99 -12.53
C GLN A 115 -1.32 -0.43 -11.10
N PHE A 116 -0.34 0.43 -10.80
CA PHE A 116 -0.33 1.12 -9.51
C PHE A 116 -1.48 2.12 -9.40
N ALA A 117 -1.68 2.93 -10.44
CA ALA A 117 -2.71 3.97 -10.45
C ALA A 117 -4.13 3.41 -10.30
N MET A 118 -4.44 2.26 -10.91
CA MET A 118 -5.76 1.63 -10.77
C MET A 118 -6.04 1.20 -9.33
N VAL A 119 -5.05 0.65 -8.60
CA VAL A 119 -5.24 0.22 -7.21
C VAL A 119 -5.35 1.41 -6.27
N VAL A 120 -4.49 2.43 -6.44
CA VAL A 120 -4.57 3.68 -5.66
C VAL A 120 -5.90 4.39 -5.89
N ARG A 121 -6.39 4.44 -7.13
CA ARG A 121 -7.70 5.02 -7.44
C ARG A 121 -8.84 4.24 -6.79
N ALA A 122 -8.78 2.92 -6.82
CA ALA A 122 -9.78 2.07 -6.17
C ALA A 122 -9.80 2.29 -4.65
N ALA A 123 -8.63 2.38 -4.00
CA ALA A 123 -8.51 2.68 -2.57
C ALA A 123 -9.10 4.06 -2.22
N ARG A 124 -8.82 5.09 -3.04
CA ARG A 124 -9.37 6.44 -2.87
C ARG A 124 -10.88 6.49 -2.91
N GLN A 125 -11.48 5.73 -3.81
CA GLN A 125 -12.93 5.67 -3.89
C GLN A 125 -13.52 5.02 -2.63
N VAL A 126 -12.91 3.95 -2.11
CA VAL A 126 -13.35 3.33 -0.87
C VAL A 126 -13.25 4.30 0.31
N ALA A 127 -12.10 4.96 0.48
CA ALA A 127 -11.90 5.94 1.55
C ALA A 127 -12.86 7.13 1.49
N SER A 128 -13.30 7.54 0.28
CA SER A 128 -14.25 8.64 0.11
C SER A 128 -15.67 8.35 0.60
N PHE A 129 -16.06 7.10 0.85
CA PHE A 129 -17.40 6.76 1.35
C PHE A 129 -17.62 7.05 2.84
N GLN A 130 -16.58 7.44 3.59
CA GLN A 130 -16.69 7.87 4.99
C GLN A 130 -16.69 9.40 5.16
N SER A 131 -16.61 10.15 4.06
CA SER A 131 -16.46 11.61 4.05
C SER A 131 -17.79 12.38 3.91
#